data_AF-A0A379ERN4-F1
#
_entry.id   AF-A0A379ERN4-F1
#
_cell.length_a   1.000
_cell.length_b   1.000
_cell.length_c   1.000
_cell.angle_alpha   90.00
_cell.angle_beta   90.00
_cell.angle_gamma   90.00
#
_symmetry.space_group_name_H-M   'P 1'
#
loop_
_entity.id
_entity.type
_entity.pdbx_description
1 polymer ?
#
loop_
_entity_poly.entity_id
_entity_poly.type
_entity_poly.pdbx_seq_one_letter_code
_entity_poly.pdbx_strand_id
1 'polypeptide(L)'
;MRLAIEAVQKGEAQGCVSAGNTAALMGLSKILLQPLKGIQRPALISVIPTVDGEKSVMLDLGANIDCDAENLYQFALMGSIFC
;
A
#
# COMPACT_ATOMS: atom_id res chain seq x y z
N MET A 1 -8.24 11.57 9.57
CA MET A 1 -7.27 10.53 9.11
C MET A 1 -6.90 9.59 10.24
N ARG A 2 -6.20 10.03 11.30
CA ARG A 2 -5.83 9.18 12.46
C ARG A 2 -6.98 8.35 13.03
N LEU A 3 -8.10 8.98 13.40
CA LEU A 3 -9.27 8.28 13.97
C LEU A 3 -9.83 7.19 13.05
N ALA A 4 -9.80 7.39 11.72
CA ALA A 4 -10.26 6.41 10.75
C ALA A 4 -9.33 5.19 10.70
N ILE A 5 -8.01 5.40 10.78
CA ILE A 5 -7.01 4.32 10.85
C ILE A 5 -7.13 3.58 12.18
N GLU A 6 -7.35 4.28 13.29
CA GLU A 6 -7.59 3.66 14.60
C GLU A 6 -8.86 2.82 14.64
N ALA A 7 -9.94 3.24 13.98
CA ALA A 7 -11.14 2.41 13.85
C ALA A 7 -10.83 1.08 13.13
N VAL A 8 -10.00 1.09 12.09
CA VAL A 8 -9.51 -0.13 11.43
C VAL A 8 -8.65 -0.97 12.37
N GLN A 9 -7.73 -0.33 13.10
CA GLN A 9 -6.86 -0.99 14.08
C GLN A 9 -7.67 -1.71 15.18
N LYS A 10 -8.76 -1.10 15.64
CA LYS A 10 -9.66 -1.64 16.68
C LYS A 10 -10.66 -2.67 16.15
N GLY A 11 -10.69 -2.91 14.84
CA GLY A 11 -11.67 -3.80 14.20
C GLY A 11 -13.09 -3.22 14.13
N GLU A 12 -13.25 -1.92 14.37
CA GLU A 12 -14.52 -1.19 14.22
C GLU A 12 -14.81 -0.90 12.73
N ALA A 13 -13.79 -0.99 11.87
CA ALA A 13 -13.89 -0.87 10.43
C ALA A 13 -12.94 -1.86 9.72
N GLN A 14 -13.23 -2.20 8.47
CA GLN A 14 -12.41 -3.13 7.67
C GLN A 14 -11.34 -2.41 6.81
N GLY A 15 -11.46 -1.09 6.65
CA GLY A 15 -10.54 -0.27 5.86
C GLY A 15 -10.93 1.21 5.93
N CYS A 16 -10.09 2.09 5.38
CA CYS A 16 -10.36 3.52 5.31
C CYS A 16 -9.83 4.15 4.02
N VAL A 17 -10.46 5.24 3.59
CA VAL A 17 -10.06 6.02 2.39
C VAL A 17 -9.82 7.47 2.79
N SER A 18 -8.81 8.10 2.21
CA SER A 18 -8.55 9.53 2.40
C SER A 18 -8.02 10.17 1.13
N ALA A 19 -8.59 11.32 0.76
CA ALA A 19 -8.06 12.22 -0.27
C ALA A 19 -7.11 13.29 0.32
N GLY A 20 -6.59 13.05 1.52
CA GLY A 20 -5.67 13.96 2.21
C GLY A 20 -4.22 13.76 1.80
N ASN A 21 -3.30 14.24 2.64
CA ASN A 21 -1.87 14.11 2.40
C ASN A 21 -1.41 12.64 2.39
N THR A 22 -0.83 12.19 1.27
CA THR A 22 -0.36 10.81 1.05
C THR A 22 0.67 10.37 2.11
N ALA A 23 1.66 11.22 2.41
CA ALA A 23 2.71 10.88 3.37
C ALA A 23 2.16 10.72 4.79
N ALA A 24 1.22 11.57 5.19
CA ALA A 24 0.54 11.47 6.48
C ALA A 24 -0.29 10.17 6.57
N LEU A 25 -1.01 9.81 5.51
CA LEU A 25 -1.79 8.58 5.47
C LEU A 25 -0.88 7.35 5.59
N MET A 26 0.19 7.31 4.79
CA MET A 26 1.14 6.21 4.77
C MET A 26 1.88 6.06 6.11
N GLY A 27 2.38 7.17 6.65
CA GLY A 27 3.12 7.21 7.91
C GLY A 27 2.25 6.77 9.09
N LEU A 28 1.04 7.31 9.22
CA LEU A 28 0.11 6.91 10.28
C LEU A 28 -0.31 5.44 10.14
N SER A 29 -0.56 4.96 8.92
CA SER A 29 -0.93 3.56 8.69
C SER A 29 0.19 2.60 9.07
N LYS A 30 1.44 2.94 8.74
CA LYS A 30 2.60 2.13 9.13
C LYS A 30 2.78 2.05 10.65
N ILE A 31 2.52 3.15 11.37
CA ILE A 31 2.63 3.20 12.83
C ILE A 31 1.49 2.44 13.51
N LEU A 32 0.26 2.62 13.04
CA LEU A 32 -0.94 2.10 13.71
C LEU A 32 -1.31 0.68 13.28
N LEU A 33 -1.27 0.38 11.98
CA LEU A 33 -1.69 -0.93 11.44
C LEU A 33 -0.52 -1.89 11.25
N GLN A 34 0.65 -1.36 10.91
CA GLN A 34 1.86 -2.11 10.53
C GLN A 34 1.67 -2.96 9.26
N PRO A 35 2.75 -3.29 8.54
CA PRO A 35 2.68 -4.21 7.41
C PRO A 35 2.27 -5.63 7.84
N LEU A 36 1.79 -6.42 6.88
CA LEU A 36 1.59 -7.85 7.08
C LEU A 36 2.89 -8.54 7.50
N LYS A 37 2.77 -9.60 8.31
CA LYS A 37 3.94 -10.38 8.75
C LYS A 37 4.72 -10.90 7.53
N GLY A 38 6.02 -10.62 7.51
CA GLY A 38 6.92 -11.02 6.41
C GLY A 38 7.07 -9.96 5.32
N ILE A 39 6.20 -8.95 5.25
CA ILE A 39 6.36 -7.79 4.37
C ILE A 39 7.25 -6.77 5.06
N GLN A 40 8.40 -6.48 4.45
CA GLN A 40 9.38 -5.55 5.04
C GLN A 40 8.92 -4.10 4.91
N ARG A 41 8.39 -3.75 3.74
CA ARG A 41 7.97 -2.39 3.41
C ARG A 41 6.63 -2.42 2.65
N PRO A 42 5.68 -1.57 2.99
CA PRO A 42 4.49 -1.36 2.18
C PRO A 42 4.86 -0.57 0.91
N ALA A 43 4.04 -0.70 -0.15
CA ALA A 43 4.20 0.01 -1.41
C ALA A 43 2.92 0.76 -1.79
N LEU A 44 3.05 1.90 -2.48
CA LEU A 44 1.92 2.55 -3.13
C LEU A 44 1.62 1.84 -4.44
N ILE A 45 0.35 1.50 -4.64
CA ILE A 45 -0.16 0.78 -5.81
C ILE A 45 -1.21 1.62 -6.55
N SER A 46 -1.18 1.56 -7.87
CA SER A 46 -2.29 2.02 -8.71
C SER A 46 -2.49 1.07 -9.89
N VAL A 47 -3.73 0.97 -10.35
CA VAL A 47 -4.05 0.43 -11.67
C VAL A 47 -3.58 1.45 -12.72
N ILE A 48 -2.88 0.98 -13.74
CA ILE A 48 -2.36 1.79 -14.84
C ILE A 48 -3.09 1.36 -16.12
N PRO A 49 -3.59 2.31 -16.94
CA PRO A 49 -4.21 1.99 -18.21
C PRO A 49 -3.20 1.42 -19.21
N THR A 50 -3.64 0.44 -19.98
CA THR A 50 -2.90 -0.20 -21.07
C THR A 50 -3.62 0.07 -22.40
N VAL A 51 -2.89 -0.06 -23.51
CA VAL A 51 -3.44 0.22 -24.85
C VAL A 51 -4.51 -0.80 -25.26
N ASP A 52 -4.34 -2.05 -24.84
CA ASP A 52 -5.24 -3.18 -25.10
C ASP A 52 -6.35 -3.32 -24.06
N GLY A 53 -6.32 -2.51 -22.98
CA GLY A 53 -7.30 -2.56 -21.90
C GLY A 53 -7.06 -3.69 -20.90
N GLU A 54 -5.94 -4.40 -20.97
CA GLU A 54 -5.55 -5.37 -19.96
C GLU A 54 -5.27 -4.70 -18.61
N LYS A 55 -5.55 -5.41 -17.51
CA LYS A 55 -5.30 -4.89 -16.16
C LYS A 55 -3.79 -4.90 -15.90
N SER A 56 -3.22 -3.73 -15.66
CA SER A 56 -1.86 -3.58 -15.18
C SER A 56 -1.86 -2.82 -13.86
N VAL A 57 -1.02 -3.24 -12.92
CA VAL A 57 -0.79 -2.54 -11.66
C VAL A 57 0.67 -2.18 -11.53
N MET A 58 0.94 -1.01 -10.98
CA MET A 58 2.29 -0.53 -10.75
C MET A 58 2.55 -0.34 -9.26
N LEU A 59 3.68 -0.90 -8.81
CA LEU A 59 4.25 -0.77 -7.49
C LEU A 59 5.77 -0.64 -7.65
N ASP A 60 6.50 0.15 -6.88
CA ASP A 60 6.05 1.16 -5.91
C ASP A 60 5.97 2.54 -6.59
N LEU A 61 4.94 3.33 -6.25
CA LEU A 61 4.70 4.67 -6.81
C LEU A 61 5.17 5.82 -5.92
N GLY A 62 6.00 5.54 -4.91
CA GLY A 62 6.65 6.56 -4.09
C GLY A 62 6.48 6.40 -2.57
N ALA A 63 6.15 5.19 -2.08
CA ALA A 63 6.25 4.91 -0.65
C ALA A 63 7.72 4.83 -0.20
N ASN A 64 8.61 4.38 -1.07
CA ASN A 64 10.00 4.07 -0.76
C ASN A 64 10.92 4.75 -1.78
N ILE A 65 11.98 5.39 -1.28
CA ILE A 65 13.02 6.03 -2.11
C ILE A 65 14.01 4.98 -2.59
N ASP A 66 14.44 4.10 -1.68
CA ASP A 66 15.38 3.02 -1.95
C ASP A 66 14.71 1.67 -1.68
N CYS A 67 14.90 0.73 -2.61
CA CYS A 67 14.42 -0.64 -2.52
C CYS A 67 15.55 -1.61 -2.90
N ASP A 68 15.74 -2.66 -2.12
CA ASP A 68 16.60 -3.78 -2.49
C ASP A 68 15.85 -4.82 -3.34
N ALA A 69 16.57 -5.86 -3.78
CA ALA A 69 15.99 -6.92 -4.60
C ALA A 69 14.85 -7.67 -3.89
N GLU A 70 14.95 -7.86 -2.57
CA GLU A 70 13.91 -8.54 -1.78
C GLU A 70 12.63 -7.68 -1.71
N ASN A 71 12.77 -6.36 -1.56
CA ASN A 71 11.63 -5.45 -1.61
C ASN A 71 10.92 -5.51 -2.97
N LEU A 72 11.68 -5.48 -4.07
CA LEU A 72 11.10 -5.58 -5.42
C LEU A 72 10.39 -6.92 -5.65
N TYR A 73 10.96 -8.03 -5.14
CA TYR A 73 10.32 -9.33 -5.15
C TYR A 73 8.99 -9.32 -4.38
N GLN A 74 8.98 -8.78 -3.16
CA GLN A 74 7.75 -8.66 -2.36
C GLN A 74 6.69 -7.79 -3.05
N PHE A 75 7.09 -6.72 -3.73
CA PHE A 75 6.17 -5.86 -4.48
C PHE A 75 5.55 -6.61 -5.66
N ALA A 76 6.33 -7.39 -6.39
CA ALA A 76 5.84 -8.24 -7.47
C ALA A 76 4.84 -9.30 -6.95
N LEU A 77 5.17 -9.94 -5.82
CA LEU A 77 4.28 -10.92 -5.18
C LEU A 77 2.95 -10.27 -4.76
N MET A 78 3.00 -9.13 -4.07
CA MET A 78 1.78 -8.39 -3.69
C MET A 78 0.96 -7.97 -4.91
N GLY A 79 1.61 -7.48 -5.97
CA GLY A 79 0.96 -7.13 -7.23
C GLY A 79 0.25 -8.33 -7.88
N SER A 80 0.89 -9.50 -7.90
CA SER A 80 0.31 -10.73 -8.49
C SER A 80 -0.92 -11.26 -7.75
N ILE A 81 -1.05 -10.97 -6.46
CA ILE A 81 -2.23 -11.36 -5.65
C ILE A 81 -3.38 -10.36 -5.85
N PHE A 82 -3.05 -9.10 -6.16
CA PHE A 82 -4.03 -8.05 -6.39
C PHE A 82 -4.67 -8.12 -7.78
N CYS A 83 -3.90 -8.45 -8.83
CA CYS A 83 -4.37 -8.59 -10.21
C CYS A 83 -5.31 -9.80 -10.39
#